data_AF-A0A7C6SUA9-F1
#
_entry.id   AF-A0A7C6SUA9-F1
#
_cell.length_a   1.000
_cell.length_b   1.000
_cell.length_c   1.000
_cell.angle_alpha   90.00
_cell.angle_beta   90.00
_cell.angle_gamma   90.00
#
_symmetry.space_group_name_H-M   'P 1'
#
loop_
_entity.id
_entity.type
_entity.pdbx_description
1 polymer ?
#
loop_
_entity_poly.entity_id
_entity_poly.type
_entity_poly.pdbx_seq_one_letter_code
_entity_poly.pdbx_strand_id
1 'polypeptide(L)' 'MSDLDNLKKSYNAALERFLNMEKWCETASIEEQLKYEDEIYFVIDEVTRLYNILRKKGEITSSKVLRGFKE' A
#
# COMPACT_ATOMS: atom_id res chain seq x y z
N MET A 1 1.84 17.63 -14.18
CA MET A 1 2.18 16.37 -13.48
C MET A 1 1.53 15.24 -14.28
N SER A 2 2.28 14.22 -14.66
CA SER A 2 1.76 13.13 -15.51
C SER A 2 0.80 12.23 -14.74
N ASP A 3 -0.15 11.58 -15.44
CA ASP A 3 -1.01 10.54 -14.86
C ASP A 3 -0.19 9.42 -14.19
N LEU A 4 1.00 9.14 -14.73
CA LEU A 4 1.93 8.19 -14.16
C LEU A 4 2.53 8.70 -12.83
N ASP A 5 2.84 9.99 -12.74
CA ASP A 5 3.38 10.58 -11.51
C ASP A 5 2.33 10.60 -10.41
N ASN A 6 1.08 10.92 -10.75
CA ASN A 6 -0.05 10.85 -9.84
C ASN A 6 -0.24 9.42 -9.31
N LEU A 7 -0.17 8.42 -10.20
CA LEU A 7 -0.28 7.01 -9.82
C LEU A 7 0.85 6.56 -8.89
N LYS A 8 2.10 7.01 -9.13
CA LYS A 8 3.24 6.74 -8.24
C LYS A 8 3.05 7.38 -6.87
N LYS A 9 2.56 8.62 -6.81
CA LYS A 9 2.24 9.31 -5.55
C LYS A 9 1.13 8.59 -4.78
N SER A 10 0.06 8.18 -5.45
CA SER A 10 -1.01 7.38 -4.84
C SER A 10 -0.49 6.05 -4.30
N TYR A 11 0.38 5.37 -5.04
CA TYR A 11 1.00 4.12 -4.57
C TYR A 11 1.86 4.34 -3.33
N ASN A 12 2.70 5.38 -3.30
CA ASN A 12 3.53 5.68 -2.13
C ASN A 12 2.67 5.97 -0.89
N ALA A 13 1.59 6.74 -1.05
CA ALA A 13 0.66 7.02 0.06
C ALA A 13 -0.06 5.75 0.55
N ALA A 14 -0.53 4.90 -0.36
CA ALA A 14 -1.16 3.62 0.01
C ALA A 14 -0.15 2.67 0.70
N LEU A 15 1.09 2.63 0.22
CA LEU A 15 2.17 1.85 0.83
C LEU A 15 2.49 2.35 2.24
N GLU A 16 2.54 3.66 2.47
CA GLU A 16 2.74 4.22 3.81
C GLU A 16 1.60 3.82 4.76
N ARG A 17 0.34 3.90 4.31
CA ARG A 17 -0.81 3.43 5.09
C ARG A 17 -0.72 1.94 5.41
N PHE A 18 -0.34 1.11 4.44
CA PHE A 18 -0.11 -0.31 4.65
C PHE A 18 0.96 -0.56 5.71
N LEU A 19 2.12 0.09 5.63
CA LEU A 19 3.20 -0.09 6.61
C LEU A 19 2.81 0.38 8.01
N ASN A 20 1.99 1.43 8.11
CA ASN A 20 1.47 1.89 9.40
C ASN A 20 0.44 0.91 9.97
N MET A 21 -0.44 0.36 9.13
CA MET A 21 -1.41 -0.66 9.53
C MET A 21 -0.72 -1.96 9.96
N GLU A 22 0.29 -2.41 9.20
CA GLU A 22 1.11 -3.58 9.53
C GLU A 22 1.73 -3.46 10.92
N LYS A 23 2.40 -2.33 11.21
CA LYS A 23 2.96 -2.05 12.54
C LYS A 23 1.91 -1.97 13.65
N TRP A 24 0.74 -1.41 13.35
CA TRP A 24 -0.34 -1.36 14.32
C TRP A 24 -0.83 -2.78 14.67
N CYS A 25 -1.05 -3.64 13.65
CA CYS A 25 -1.43 -5.04 13.84
C CYS A 25 -0.40 -5.86 14.65
N GLU A 26 0.89 -5.52 14.60
CA GLU A 26 1.91 -6.16 15.45
C GLU A 26 1.69 -5.92 16.96
N THR A 27 0.99 -4.84 17.32
CA THR A 27 0.77 -4.42 18.72
C THR A 27 -0.68 -4.49 19.18
N ALA A 28 -1.64 -4.44 18.24
CA ALA A 28 -3.07 -4.48 18.52
C ALA A 28 -3.51 -5.88 18.96
N SER A 29 -4.45 -5.94 19.89
CA SER A 29 -5.07 -7.22 20.28
C SER A 29 -5.89 -7.81 19.13
N ILE A 30 -6.17 -9.12 19.19
CA ILE A 30 -7.01 -9.79 18.17
C ILE A 30 -8.40 -9.17 18.10
N GLU A 31 -9.00 -8.81 19.25
CA GLU A 31 -10.32 -8.16 19.29
C GLU A 31 -10.32 -6.81 18.59
N GLU A 32 -9.26 -6.01 18.77
CA GLU A 32 -9.10 -4.75 18.05
C GLU A 32 -8.90 -4.98 16.55
N GLN A 33 -8.07 -5.95 16.15
CA GLN A 33 -7.87 -6.27 14.75
C GLN A 33 -9.18 -6.70 14.08
N LEU A 34 -10.00 -7.52 14.74
CA LEU A 34 -11.32 -7.93 14.25
C LEU A 34 -12.29 -6.73 14.15
N LYS A 35 -12.22 -5.78 15.09
CA LYS A 35 -13.02 -4.55 15.04
C LYS A 35 -12.69 -3.68 13.82
N TYR A 36 -11.43 -3.70 13.39
CA TYR A 36 -10.93 -2.92 12.24
C TYR A 36 -10.67 -3.80 11.01
N GLU A 37 -11.23 -5.01 10.96
CA GLU A 37 -10.97 -6.01 9.90
C GLU A 37 -11.23 -5.43 8.50
N ASP A 38 -12.36 -4.74 8.32
CA ASP A 38 -12.72 -4.12 7.04
C ASP A 38 -11.69 -3.05 6.59
N GLU A 39 -11.16 -2.26 7.54
CA GLU A 39 -10.15 -1.24 7.25
C GLU A 39 -8.81 -1.89 6.90
N ILE A 40 -8.43 -2.96 7.59
CA ILE A 40 -7.22 -3.74 7.28
C ILE A 40 -7.31 -4.28 5.85
N TYR A 41 -8.42 -4.91 5.48
CA TYR A 41 -8.61 -5.42 4.12
C TYR A 41 -8.64 -4.29 3.10
N PHE A 42 -9.31 -3.17 3.39
CA PHE A 42 -9.34 -2.01 2.50
C PHE A 42 -7.92 -1.51 2.18
N VAL A 43 -7.06 -1.37 3.20
CA VAL A 43 -5.67 -0.92 3.02
C VAL A 43 -4.86 -1.92 2.19
N ILE A 44 -5.02 -3.22 2.43
CA ILE A 44 -4.35 -4.29 1.66
C ILE A 44 -4.80 -4.27 0.18
N ASP A 45 -6.11 -4.14 -0.06
CA ASP A 45 -6.69 -4.13 -1.40
C ASP A 45 -6.26 -2.88 -2.18
N GLU A 46 -6.22 -1.72 -1.52
CA GLU A 46 -5.82 -0.47 -2.16
C GLU A 46 -4.37 -0.53 -2.65
N VAL A 47 -3.43 -0.91 -1.78
CA VAL A 47 -2.01 -1.01 -2.14
C VAL A 47 -1.78 -2.08 -3.21
N THR A 48 -2.48 -3.22 -3.12
CA THR A 48 -2.41 -4.32 -4.10
C THR A 48 -2.94 -3.90 -5.47
N ARG A 49 -4.05 -3.16 -5.51
CA ARG A 49 -4.63 -2.63 -6.74
C ARG A 49 -3.64 -1.69 -7.44
N LEU A 50 -3.08 -0.74 -6.71
CA LEU A 50 -2.13 0.23 -7.27
C LEU A 50 -0.83 -0.43 -7.74
N TYR A 51 -0.30 -1.39 -6.96
CA TYR A 51 0.83 -2.23 -7.35
C TYR A 51 0.58 -2.90 -8.71
N ASN A 52 -0.57 -3.54 -8.88
CA ASN A 52 -0.89 -4.28 -10.10
C ASN A 52 -1.00 -3.35 -11.32
N ILE A 53 -1.53 -2.13 -11.18
CA ILE A 53 -1.59 -1.16 -12.27
C ILE A 53 -0.17 -0.74 -12.68
N LEU A 54 0.69 -0.42 -11.72
CA LEU A 54 2.06 0.02 -11.98
C LEU A 54 2.94 -1.12 -12.52
N ARG A 55 2.75 -2.35 -12.04
CA ARG A 55 3.41 -3.55 -12.58
C ARG A 55 3.04 -3.78 -14.05
N LYS A 56 1.74 -3.67 -14.40
CA LYS A 56 1.28 -3.78 -15.80
C LYS A 56 1.86 -2.69 -16.71
N LYS A 57 2.18 -1.51 -16.14
CA LYS A 57 2.85 -0.40 -16.84
C LYS A 57 4.38 -0.54 -16.89
N GLY A 58 4.97 -1.57 -16.28
CA GLY A 58 6.43 -1.80 -16.28
C GLY A 58 7.22 -0.96 -15.26
N GLU A 59 6.55 -0.34 -14.30
CA GLU A 59 7.15 0.66 -13.41
C GLU A 59 7.75 0.07 -12.12
N ILE A 60 7.25 -1.09 -11.70
CA ILE A 60 7.67 -1.77 -10.47
C ILE A 60 8.53 -2.99 -10.78
N THR A 61 9.75 -2.96 -10.26
CA THR A 61 10.63 -4.13 -10.10
C THR A 61 10.48 -4.70 -8.69
N SER A 62 10.90 -5.94 -8.47
CA SER A 62 10.82 -6.63 -7.16
C SER A 62 11.46 -5.83 -6.00
N SER A 63 12.46 -4.99 -6.29
CA SER A 63 13.13 -4.12 -5.33
C SER A 63 12.37 -2.84 -4.96
N LYS A 64 11.42 -2.38 -5.78
CA LYS A 64 10.62 -1.17 -5.54
C LYS A 64 9.34 -1.43 -4.73
N VAL A 65 8.92 -2.70 -4.65
CA VAL A 65 7.65 -3.11 -4.03
C VAL A 65 7.52 -2.58 -2.60
N LEU A 66 8.56 -2.74 -1.79
CA LEU A 66 8.54 -2.40 -0.36
C LEU A 66 9.15 -1.04 -0.03
N ARG A 67 9.70 -0.32 -1.02
CA ARG A 67 10.44 0.94 -0.79
C ARG A 67 9.78 2.16 -1.41
N GLY A 68 8.69 1.97 -2.15
CA GLY A 68 8.04 3.03 -2.92
C GLY A 68 8.89 3.54 -4.08
N PHE A 69 8.37 4.53 -4.80
CA PHE A 69 9.12 5.31 -5.77
C PHE A 69 9.79 6.46 -5.03
N LYS A 70 11.11 6.39 -4.83
CA LYS A 70 11.89 7.53 -4.33
C LYS A 70 11.94 8.58 -5.46
N GLU A 71 11.41 9.77 -5.19
CA GLU A 71 11.68 10.96 -6.00
C GLU A 71 13.17 11.35 -5.86
#